data_AF-A0A7R8ZHS8-F1
#
_entry.id   AF-A0A7R8ZHS8-F1
#
_cell.length_a   1.000
_cell.length_b   1.000
_cell.length_c   1.000
_cell.angle_alpha   90.00
_cell.angle_beta   90.00
_cell.angle_gamma   90.00
#
_symmetry.space_group_name_H-M   'P 1'
#
loop_
_entity.id
_entity.type
_entity.pdbx_description
1 polymer ?
#
loop_
_entity_poly.entity_id
_entity_poly.type
_entity_poly.pdbx_seq_one_letter_code
_entity_poly.pdbx_strand_id
1 'polypeptide(L)'
;QQSNVLFQIDSKFTTTTQIVKLVGSHTISKITLRIGDLKRTKMVRTINIFYNNRSVQAVVELKNKPAMWHKAKKVTLASGQTEVKMEFPLPIVACNLMIEYSDFYENIQASSETLQCPRCSASVPANPGVCANCGENVFQCHKCRAINYDEKDPFLCHACGFCKYAKFDYTLLGRPCCAVDPIESDEDRKKTVATINTLLEKADRVYKQLIGNKPTLELLLLKISEHRLDRGMDEGIPPNNSAGGSSTQVNRAIQLLAQRYCGECKGSFEELSKIIQVQHWDN
;
A
#
# COMPACT_ATOMS: atom_id res chain seq x y z
N GLN A 1 -7.85 -6.13 -12.03
CA GLN A 1 -8.45 -5.70 -10.75
C GLN A 1 -7.92 -4.30 -10.43
N GLN A 2 -8.73 -3.26 -10.65
CA GLN A 2 -8.43 -1.88 -10.22
C GLN A 2 -8.69 -1.80 -8.72
N SER A 3 -7.66 -2.04 -7.92
CA SER A 3 -7.74 -1.87 -6.46
C SER A 3 -7.48 -0.39 -6.12
N ASN A 4 -8.55 0.34 -5.82
CA ASN A 4 -8.54 1.70 -5.26
C ASN A 4 -8.28 1.63 -3.74
N VAL A 5 -7.08 1.22 -3.31
CA VAL A 5 -6.75 1.22 -1.88
C VAL A 5 -5.34 1.78 -1.68
N LEU A 6 -5.22 2.67 -0.70
CA LEU A 6 -3.97 3.24 -0.22
C LEU A 6 -3.07 2.09 0.28
N PHE A 7 -2.10 1.67 -0.53
CA PHE A 7 -1.12 0.62 -0.19
C PHE A 7 -0.06 1.14 0.79
N GLN A 8 -0.46 1.69 1.94
CA GLN A 8 0.46 2.29 2.91
C GLN A 8 0.78 1.31 4.05
N ILE A 9 2.08 1.06 4.28
CA ILE A 9 2.57 0.29 5.45
C ILE A 9 2.92 1.23 6.60
N ASP A 10 3.70 2.28 6.29
CA ASP A 10 4.29 3.17 7.27
C ASP A 10 4.37 4.58 6.69
N SER A 11 4.37 5.59 7.56
CA SER A 11 4.49 6.99 7.17
C SER A 11 5.28 7.80 8.19
N LYS A 12 6.04 8.77 7.68
CA LYS A 12 6.69 9.81 8.47
C LYS A 12 6.34 11.19 7.96
N PHE A 13 6.37 12.15 8.88
CA PHE A 13 5.98 13.52 8.60
C PHE A 13 7.10 14.48 9.01
N THR A 14 7.27 15.54 8.24
CA THR A 14 7.88 16.78 8.70
C THR A 14 6.78 17.83 8.83
N THR A 15 7.14 19.10 8.98
CA THR A 15 6.17 20.20 9.01
C THR A 15 5.53 20.46 7.65
N THR A 16 6.16 20.02 6.55
CA THR A 16 5.71 20.27 5.17
C THR A 16 5.77 19.04 4.26
N THR A 17 6.21 17.88 4.76
CA THR A 17 6.29 16.67 3.94
C THR A 17 5.65 15.46 4.61
N GLN A 18 5.10 14.59 3.78
CA GLN A 18 4.60 13.26 4.14
C GLN A 18 5.35 12.23 3.31
N ILE A 19 6.08 11.33 3.97
CA ILE A 19 6.77 10.21 3.35
C ILE A 19 5.95 8.95 3.64
N VAL A 20 5.71 8.14 2.62
CA VAL A 20 4.90 6.91 2.67
C VAL A 20 5.69 5.76 2.08
N LYS A 21 5.81 4.66 2.82
CA LYS A 21 6.28 3.36 2.31
C LYS A 21 5.08 2.57 1.79
N LEU A 22 5.20 2.08 0.56
CA LEU A 22 4.17 1.28 -0.09
C LEU A 22 4.28 -0.20 0.27
N VAL A 23 3.20 -0.96 0.07
CA VAL A 23 3.17 -2.43 0.21
C VAL A 23 3.88 -3.10 -0.97
N GLY A 24 5.20 -2.97 -1.03
CA GLY A 24 6.01 -3.44 -2.16
C GLY A 24 6.01 -2.46 -3.33
N SER A 25 6.60 -2.90 -4.45
CA SER A 25 6.76 -2.05 -5.64
C SER A 25 5.50 -1.98 -6.48
N HIS A 26 5.17 -0.79 -6.94
CA HIS A 26 4.00 -0.52 -7.76
C HIS A 26 4.35 0.33 -8.98
N THR A 27 3.78 -0.03 -10.12
CA THR A 27 3.69 0.84 -11.29
C THR A 27 2.47 1.74 -11.14
N ILE A 28 2.68 3.03 -10.92
CA ILE A 28 1.65 4.03 -10.62
C ILE A 28 1.42 4.90 -11.86
N SER A 29 0.18 4.95 -12.35
CA SER A 29 -0.22 5.76 -13.51
C SER A 29 -0.97 7.03 -13.13
N LYS A 30 -1.57 7.10 -11.93
CA LYS A 30 -2.27 8.29 -11.47
C LYS A 30 -2.31 8.39 -9.95
N ILE A 31 -2.23 9.62 -9.45
CA ILE A 31 -2.52 9.99 -8.06
C ILE A 31 -3.69 10.95 -8.07
N THR A 32 -4.71 10.69 -7.26
CA THR A 32 -5.82 11.61 -7.05
C THR A 32 -5.74 12.12 -5.62
N LEU A 33 -5.78 13.43 -5.44
CA LEU A 33 -5.88 14.08 -4.14
C LEU A 33 -7.28 14.68 -3.98
N ARG A 34 -7.93 14.37 -2.86
CA ARG A 34 -9.11 15.08 -2.36
C ARG A 34 -8.74 15.82 -1.08
N ILE A 35 -9.19 17.07 -0.97
CA ILE A 35 -8.94 17.95 0.17
C ILE A 35 -10.26 18.24 0.88
N GLY A 36 -10.39 17.73 2.11
CA GLY A 36 -11.50 18.01 3.01
C GLY A 36 -11.16 19.11 4.03
N ASP A 37 -12.18 19.63 4.71
CA ASP A 37 -12.05 20.58 5.83
C ASP A 37 -11.18 21.83 5.56
N LEU A 38 -11.07 22.25 4.29
CA LEU A 38 -10.18 23.31 3.83
C LEU A 38 -10.47 24.64 4.52
N LYS A 39 -9.46 25.21 5.19
CA LYS A 39 -9.52 26.51 5.85
C LYS A 39 -8.92 27.60 4.96
N ARG A 40 -9.63 28.72 4.81
CA ARG A 40 -9.20 29.86 3.99
C ARG A 40 -7.98 30.62 4.55
N THR A 41 -7.66 30.42 5.82
CA THR A 41 -6.54 31.09 6.51
C THR A 41 -5.18 30.69 5.93
N LYS A 42 -5.03 29.43 5.50
CA LYS A 42 -3.83 28.89 4.87
C LYS A 42 -4.21 27.71 3.98
N MET A 43 -3.94 27.82 2.68
CA MET A 43 -4.25 26.77 1.70
C MET A 43 -2.98 26.43 0.92
N VAL A 44 -2.75 25.16 0.62
CA VAL A 44 -1.60 24.79 -0.22
C VAL A 44 -1.78 25.30 -1.65
N ARG A 45 -0.72 25.91 -2.19
CA ARG A 45 -0.61 26.34 -3.58
C ARG A 45 0.19 25.36 -4.41
N THR A 46 1.31 24.84 -3.91
CA THR A 46 2.16 23.94 -4.69
C THR A 46 2.41 22.65 -3.93
N ILE A 47 2.20 21.51 -4.61
CA ILE A 47 2.55 20.18 -4.14
C ILE A 47 3.58 19.57 -5.08
N ASN A 48 4.69 19.07 -4.54
CA ASN A 48 5.65 18.26 -5.26
C ASN A 48 5.48 16.79 -4.85
N ILE A 49 5.43 15.91 -5.86
CA ILE A 49 5.43 14.46 -5.68
C ILE A 49 6.81 13.95 -6.05
N PHE A 50 7.44 13.27 -5.10
CA PHE A 50 8.67 12.52 -5.30
C PHE A 50 8.43 11.04 -5.06
N TYR A 51 9.27 10.22 -5.68
CA TYR A 51 9.21 8.77 -5.56
C TYR A 51 10.62 8.19 -5.47
N ASN A 52 10.67 6.98 -4.95
CA ASN A 52 11.85 6.14 -4.89
C ASN A 52 11.41 4.68 -5.06
N ASN A 53 12.16 3.89 -5.83
CA ASN A 53 11.88 2.49 -6.11
C ASN A 53 12.66 1.51 -5.20
N ARG A 54 13.52 2.01 -4.30
CA ARG A 54 14.33 1.19 -3.40
C ARG A 54 13.48 0.66 -2.24
N SER A 55 13.51 -0.65 -2.02
CA SER A 55 12.88 -1.23 -0.84
C SER A 55 13.65 -0.84 0.43
N VAL A 56 12.94 -0.41 1.48
CA VAL A 56 13.51 -0.06 2.79
C VAL A 56 12.78 -0.80 3.90
N GLN A 57 13.46 -1.09 5.01
CA GLN A 57 12.79 -1.74 6.14
C GLN A 57 11.84 -0.77 6.84
N ALA A 58 12.29 0.47 7.09
CA ALA A 58 11.49 1.53 7.71
C ALA A 58 11.58 2.87 6.94
N VAL A 59 10.49 3.65 6.98
CA VAL A 59 10.43 4.97 6.30
C VAL A 59 11.50 5.95 6.82
N VAL A 60 11.94 5.79 8.07
CA VAL A 60 12.97 6.65 8.68
C VAL A 60 14.30 6.63 7.92
N GLU A 61 14.62 5.53 7.24
CA GLU A 61 15.85 5.39 6.44
C GLU A 61 15.90 6.32 5.23
N LEU A 62 14.74 6.81 4.79
CA LEU A 62 14.59 7.75 3.66
C LEU A 62 14.65 9.21 4.10
N LYS A 63 14.54 9.46 5.41
CA LYS A 63 14.58 10.83 5.96
C LYS A 63 15.97 11.42 5.75
N ASN A 64 16.03 12.70 5.37
CA ASN A 64 17.27 13.45 5.15
C ASN A 64 18.21 12.89 4.07
N LYS A 65 17.69 12.09 3.13
CA LYS A 65 18.45 11.55 2.00
C LYS A 65 17.88 12.04 0.67
N PRO A 66 18.07 13.32 0.31
CA PRO A 66 17.45 13.93 -0.87
C PRO A 66 17.88 13.26 -2.18
N ALA A 67 19.12 12.74 -2.26
CA ALA A 67 19.65 12.07 -3.44
C ALA A 67 18.88 10.79 -3.84
N MET A 68 18.13 10.19 -2.92
CA MET A 68 17.34 8.98 -3.20
C MET A 68 15.98 9.30 -3.83
N TRP A 69 15.58 10.57 -3.89
CA TRP A 69 14.24 10.98 -4.34
C TRP A 69 14.28 11.51 -5.77
N HIS A 70 13.42 10.93 -6.62
CA HIS A 70 13.18 11.44 -7.95
C HIS A 70 11.89 12.25 -7.97
N LYS A 71 11.90 13.43 -8.59
CA LYS A 71 10.71 14.25 -8.71
C LYS A 71 9.81 13.71 -9.81
N ALA A 72 8.63 13.20 -9.45
CA ALA A 72 7.63 12.70 -10.41
C ALA A 72 6.83 13.84 -11.04
N LYS A 73 6.32 14.77 -10.21
CA LYS A 73 5.45 15.84 -10.67
C LYS A 73 5.42 17.03 -9.71
N LYS A 74 5.30 18.23 -10.26
CA LYS A 74 4.91 19.44 -9.54
C LYS A 74 3.49 19.79 -9.94
N VAL A 75 2.63 20.08 -8.98
CA VAL A 75 1.24 20.50 -9.23
C VAL A 75 0.97 21.79 -8.49
N THR A 76 0.34 22.73 -9.18
CA THR A 76 -0.13 23.99 -8.60
C THR A 76 -1.65 23.95 -8.49
N LEU A 77 -2.14 24.34 -7.33
CA LEU A 77 -3.55 24.40 -6.98
C LEU A 77 -4.04 25.85 -7.05
N ALA A 78 -5.27 26.02 -7.51
CA ALA A 78 -5.98 27.27 -7.33
C ALA A 78 -6.44 27.43 -5.87
N SER A 79 -6.63 28.67 -5.43
CA SER A 79 -7.21 28.97 -4.13
C SER A 79 -8.59 28.30 -3.99
N GLY A 80 -8.81 27.58 -2.89
CA GLY A 80 -10.06 26.85 -2.65
C GLY A 80 -10.23 25.55 -3.43
N GLN A 81 -9.25 25.11 -4.22
CA GLN A 81 -9.34 23.85 -4.97
C GLN A 81 -9.35 22.64 -4.02
N THR A 82 -10.31 21.72 -4.21
CA THR A 82 -10.52 20.55 -3.33
C THR A 82 -10.25 19.20 -3.98
N GLU A 83 -10.01 19.15 -5.29
CA GLU A 83 -9.64 17.91 -5.99
C GLU A 83 -8.53 18.17 -7.00
N VAL A 84 -7.56 17.27 -7.05
CA VAL A 84 -6.42 17.31 -7.98
C VAL A 84 -6.19 15.92 -8.55
N LYS A 85 -6.13 15.81 -9.88
CA LYS A 85 -5.77 14.57 -10.58
C LYS A 85 -4.39 14.71 -11.20
N MET A 86 -3.48 13.84 -10.78
CA MET A 86 -2.08 13.83 -11.17
C MET A 86 -1.83 12.60 -12.03
N GLU A 87 -1.97 12.74 -13.33
CA GLU A 87 -1.75 11.63 -14.27
C GLU A 87 -0.30 11.57 -14.76
N PHE A 88 0.23 10.36 -14.90
CA PHE A 88 1.58 10.09 -15.39
C PHE A 88 1.47 9.45 -16.78
N PRO A 89 1.80 10.19 -17.86
CA PRO A 89 1.80 9.62 -19.22
C PRO A 89 2.72 8.40 -19.32
N LEU A 90 3.86 8.45 -18.62
CA LEU A 90 4.74 7.33 -18.37
C LEU A 90 4.57 6.93 -16.90
N PRO A 91 3.97 5.75 -16.61
CA PRO A 91 3.81 5.29 -15.23
C PRO A 91 5.15 5.21 -14.49
N ILE A 92 5.16 5.65 -13.24
CA ILE A 92 6.35 5.58 -12.38
C ILE A 92 6.37 4.28 -11.60
N VAL A 93 7.55 3.72 -11.38
CA VAL A 93 7.74 2.56 -10.48
C VAL A 93 8.19 3.09 -9.13
N ALA A 94 7.45 2.79 -8.07
CA ALA A 94 7.71 3.31 -6.74
C ALA A 94 7.49 2.24 -5.65
N CYS A 95 8.41 2.23 -4.68
CA CYS A 95 8.25 1.58 -3.39
C CYS A 95 7.93 2.61 -2.30
N ASN A 96 8.29 3.88 -2.51
CA ASN A 96 8.09 4.97 -1.57
C ASN A 96 7.62 6.22 -2.31
N LEU A 97 6.78 7.01 -1.65
CA LEU A 97 6.33 8.32 -2.11
C LEU A 97 6.64 9.38 -1.06
N MET A 98 7.03 10.56 -1.52
CA MET A 98 7.09 11.76 -0.69
C MET A 98 6.22 12.83 -1.32
N ILE A 99 5.27 13.32 -0.53
CA ILE A 99 4.43 14.47 -0.85
C ILE A 99 5.00 15.66 -0.09
N GLU A 100 5.41 16.70 -0.81
CA GLU A 100 5.90 17.94 -0.24
C GLU A 100 4.91 19.08 -0.56
N TYR A 101 4.49 19.80 0.49
CA TYR A 101 3.67 21.01 0.40
C TYR A 101 4.62 22.21 0.43
N SER A 102 4.95 22.77 -0.74
CA SER A 102 6.11 23.66 -0.89
C SER A 102 5.76 25.16 -0.98
N ASP A 103 4.50 25.50 -1.19
CA ASP A 103 4.04 26.89 -1.35
C ASP A 103 2.57 27.01 -0.95
N PHE A 104 2.16 28.19 -0.47
CA PHE A 104 0.87 28.40 0.18
C PHE A 104 0.20 29.71 -0.28
N TYR A 105 -1.13 29.74 -0.18
CA TYR A 105 -1.91 30.97 -0.10
C TYR A 105 -2.16 31.25 1.37
N GLU A 106 -1.55 32.31 1.87
CA GLU A 106 -1.64 32.73 3.27
C GLU A 106 -2.01 34.21 3.33
N ASN A 107 -2.90 34.56 4.25
CA ASN A 107 -3.14 35.96 4.55
C ASN A 107 -2.13 36.42 5.61
N ILE A 108 -1.02 37.00 5.15
CA ILE A 108 0.12 37.43 5.97
C ILE A 108 -0.31 38.46 7.04
N GLN A 109 -1.42 39.18 6.84
CA GLN A 109 -1.95 40.15 7.82
C GLN A 109 -2.61 39.50 9.05
N ALA A 110 -2.83 38.18 9.06
CA ALA A 110 -3.40 37.45 10.21
C ALA A 110 -2.35 36.99 11.23
N SER A 111 -1.15 37.58 11.24
CA SER A 111 -0.04 37.18 12.10
C SER A 111 -0.25 37.56 13.58
N SER A 112 -0.68 36.57 14.37
CA SER A 112 0.11 35.98 15.47
C SER A 112 0.36 36.72 16.79
N GLU A 113 -0.42 37.70 17.21
CA GLU A 113 -0.34 38.13 18.63
C GLU A 113 -1.14 37.22 19.56
N THR A 114 -2.28 36.72 19.08
CA THR A 114 -3.16 35.83 19.84
C THR A 114 -3.52 34.57 19.03
N LEU A 115 -3.47 33.43 19.71
CA LEU A 115 -3.78 32.10 19.21
C LEU A 115 -5.02 31.56 19.93
N GLN A 116 -5.72 30.61 19.31
CA GLN A 116 -6.90 29.99 19.91
C GLN A 116 -6.50 28.72 20.67
N CYS A 117 -6.93 28.60 21.92
CA CYS A 117 -6.71 27.40 22.71
C CYS A 117 -7.41 26.19 22.08
N PRO A 118 -6.70 25.09 21.80
CA PRO A 118 -7.28 23.91 21.15
C PRO A 118 -8.37 23.21 21.99
N ARG A 119 -8.39 23.46 23.30
CA ARG A 119 -9.28 22.78 24.26
C ARG A 119 -10.54 23.57 24.59
N CYS A 120 -10.41 24.88 24.78
CA CYS A 120 -11.52 25.72 25.24
C CYS A 120 -11.78 26.94 24.34
N SER A 121 -11.05 27.09 23.23
CA SER A 121 -11.17 28.22 22.29
C SER A 121 -10.99 29.60 22.94
N ALA A 122 -10.36 29.68 24.11
CA ALA A 122 -9.95 30.94 24.69
C ALA A 122 -8.80 31.55 23.86
N SER A 123 -8.79 32.87 23.76
CA SER A 123 -7.67 33.62 23.18
C SER A 123 -6.43 33.51 24.09
N VAL A 124 -5.29 33.18 23.52
CA VAL A 124 -4.02 32.97 24.24
C VAL A 124 -2.91 33.75 23.55
N PRO A 125 -2.16 34.60 24.28
CA PRO A 125 -0.98 35.25 23.72
C PRO A 125 0.04 34.22 23.20
N ALA A 126 0.66 34.49 22.06
CA ALA A 126 1.63 33.58 21.45
C ALA A 126 2.88 33.35 22.33
N ASN A 127 3.15 34.23 23.29
CA ASN A 127 4.21 34.08 24.29
C ASN A 127 3.61 34.37 25.69
N PRO A 128 3.61 33.40 26.64
CA PRO A 128 4.28 32.09 26.60
C PRO A 128 3.52 30.99 25.83
N GLY A 129 2.32 31.24 25.30
CA GLY A 129 1.53 30.23 24.59
C GLY A 129 0.81 29.23 25.50
N VAL A 130 0.68 29.54 26.79
CA VAL A 130 -0.04 28.72 27.77
C VAL A 130 -1.40 29.37 28.05
N CYS A 131 -2.48 28.61 27.87
CA CYS A 131 -3.83 29.08 28.11
C CYS A 131 -4.08 29.33 29.61
N ALA A 132 -4.42 30.57 29.98
CA ALA A 132 -4.75 30.92 31.37
C ALA A 132 -6.01 30.22 31.91
N ASN A 133 -6.93 29.81 31.02
CA ASN A 133 -8.19 29.19 31.42
C ASN A 133 -8.06 27.69 31.75
N CYS A 134 -7.25 26.95 30.99
CA CYS A 134 -7.18 25.48 31.12
C CYS A 134 -5.76 24.90 31.18
N GLY A 135 -4.73 25.74 31.17
CA GLY A 135 -3.32 25.35 31.24
C GLY A 135 -2.77 24.73 29.95
N GLU A 136 -3.57 24.61 28.88
CA GLU A 136 -3.15 23.95 27.65
C GLU A 136 -2.17 24.80 26.84
N ASN A 137 -1.17 24.16 26.23
CA ASN A 137 -0.24 24.85 25.34
C ASN A 137 -0.82 24.92 23.92
N VAL A 138 -0.93 26.12 23.36
CA VAL A 138 -1.57 26.36 22.05
C VAL A 138 -0.77 25.85 20.85
N PHE A 139 0.50 25.50 21.05
CA PHE A 139 1.35 24.87 20.05
C PHE A 139 1.21 23.34 20.02
N GLN A 140 0.42 22.75 20.91
CA GLN A 140 0.14 21.32 20.88
C GLN A 140 -0.70 20.93 19.66
N CYS A 141 -0.31 19.83 19.01
CA CYS A 141 -1.14 19.21 18.00
C CYS A 141 -2.50 18.80 18.60
N HIS A 142 -3.61 19.16 17.94
CA HIS A 142 -4.95 18.84 18.42
C HIS A 142 -5.24 17.33 18.41
N LYS A 143 -4.49 16.56 17.61
CA LYS A 143 -4.69 15.11 17.46
C LYS A 143 -3.81 14.28 18.39
N CYS A 144 -2.51 14.59 18.49
CA CYS A 144 -1.55 13.77 19.24
C CYS A 144 -0.83 14.51 20.37
N ARG A 145 -1.15 15.80 20.61
CA ARG A 145 -0.55 16.65 21.65
C ARG A 145 0.95 16.88 21.58
N ALA A 146 1.63 16.37 20.54
CA ALA A 146 3.03 16.66 20.28
C ALA A 146 3.23 18.17 20.02
N ILE A 147 4.33 18.72 20.54
CA ILE A 147 4.74 20.11 20.37
C ILE A 147 5.96 20.13 19.47
N ASN A 148 5.96 20.97 18.43
CA ASN A 148 7.17 21.27 17.67
C ASN A 148 7.82 22.52 18.27
N TYR A 149 9.06 22.41 18.72
CA TYR A 149 9.82 23.52 19.30
C TYR A 149 10.57 24.34 18.25
N ASP A 150 10.82 23.76 17.08
CA ASP A 150 11.57 24.39 15.99
C ASP A 150 10.67 25.31 15.15
N GLU A 151 9.43 24.86 14.88
CA GLU A 151 8.47 25.60 14.05
C GLU A 151 7.12 25.72 14.76
N LYS A 152 6.75 26.96 15.13
CA LYS A 152 5.56 27.27 15.94
C LYS A 152 4.23 27.11 15.19
N ASP A 153 4.24 27.25 13.86
CA ASP A 153 3.04 27.08 13.03
C ASP A 153 3.25 26.05 11.90
N PRO A 154 3.47 24.77 12.25
CA PRO A 154 3.77 23.75 11.25
C PRO A 154 2.51 23.43 10.42
N PHE A 155 2.67 23.24 9.11
CA PHE A 155 1.54 22.86 8.25
C PHE A 155 1.01 21.46 8.57
N LEU A 156 1.93 20.51 8.81
CA LEU A 156 1.67 19.16 9.28
C LEU A 156 2.28 18.94 10.66
N CYS A 157 1.60 18.18 11.51
CA CYS A 157 2.22 17.69 12.74
C CYS A 157 3.31 16.66 12.40
N HIS A 158 4.56 16.92 12.82
CA HIS A 158 5.70 16.02 12.61
C HIS A 158 5.50 14.61 13.18
N ALA A 159 4.64 14.45 14.20
CA ALA A 159 4.41 13.18 14.86
C ALA A 159 3.28 12.35 14.21
N CYS A 160 2.15 13.00 13.87
CA CYS A 160 0.95 12.28 13.41
C CYS A 160 0.41 12.70 12.04
N GLY A 161 1.05 13.67 11.38
CA GLY A 161 0.62 14.17 10.06
C GLY A 161 -0.65 15.01 10.06
N PHE A 162 -1.27 15.25 11.22
CA PHE A 162 -2.46 16.09 11.31
C PHE A 162 -2.15 17.52 10.82
N CYS A 163 -2.99 18.00 9.92
CA CYS A 163 -2.98 19.38 9.44
C CYS A 163 -4.21 20.11 10.00
N LYS A 164 -4.01 21.26 10.63
CA LYS A 164 -5.14 22.07 11.15
C LYS A 164 -5.89 22.84 10.06
N TYR A 165 -5.32 22.90 8.86
CA TYR A 165 -5.82 23.71 7.74
C TYR A 165 -6.62 22.91 6.72
N ALA A 166 -6.42 21.59 6.64
CA ALA A 166 -7.09 20.73 5.67
C ALA A 166 -6.91 19.25 6.03
N LYS A 167 -7.72 18.39 5.40
CA LYS A 167 -7.55 16.93 5.41
C LYS A 167 -7.20 16.45 4.00
N PHE A 168 -6.08 15.77 3.84
CA PHE A 168 -5.62 15.26 2.55
C PHE A 168 -5.91 13.77 2.42
N ASP A 169 -6.61 13.38 1.36
CA ASP A 169 -6.91 12.00 1.01
C ASP A 169 -6.32 11.68 -0.37
N TYR A 170 -5.31 10.82 -0.40
CA TYR A 170 -4.62 10.41 -1.62
C TYR A 170 -5.10 9.03 -2.06
N THR A 171 -5.42 8.89 -3.34
CA THR A 171 -5.74 7.60 -3.96
C THR A 171 -4.76 7.34 -5.10
N LEU A 172 -4.15 6.16 -5.10
CA LEU A 172 -3.21 5.73 -6.14
C LEU A 172 -3.93 4.79 -7.11
N LEU A 173 -3.78 5.05 -8.41
CA LEU A 173 -4.09 4.09 -9.45
C LEU A 173 -2.76 3.49 -9.92
N GLY A 174 -2.58 2.20 -9.65
CA GLY A 174 -1.39 1.47 -10.04
C GLY A 174 -1.59 -0.03 -9.94
N ARG A 175 -0.56 -0.78 -10.35
CA ARG A 175 -0.51 -2.23 -10.25
C ARG A 175 0.76 -2.65 -9.51
N PRO A 176 0.71 -3.66 -8.63
CA PRO A 176 1.92 -4.26 -8.09
C PRO A 176 2.84 -4.71 -9.22
N CYS A 177 4.15 -4.56 -9.03
CA CYS A 177 5.15 -5.04 -9.97
C CYS A 177 6.38 -5.59 -9.23
N CYS A 178 7.07 -6.52 -9.88
CA CYS A 178 8.37 -7.00 -9.45
C CYS A 178 9.42 -6.00 -9.96
N ALA A 179 9.74 -4.99 -9.15
CA ALA A 179 10.89 -4.14 -9.44
C ALA A 179 12.09 -4.64 -8.65
N VAL A 180 13.22 -4.78 -9.32
CA VAL A 180 14.51 -5.04 -8.68
C VAL A 180 15.16 -3.72 -8.28
N ASP A 181 15.83 -3.71 -7.14
CA ASP A 181 16.58 -2.54 -6.69
C ASP A 181 17.79 -2.32 -7.63
N PRO A 182 18.08 -1.07 -8.04
CA PRO A 182 19.28 -0.77 -8.81
C PRO A 182 20.55 -1.21 -8.07
N ILE A 183 21.49 -1.85 -8.79
CA ILE A 183 22.79 -2.25 -8.24
C ILE A 183 23.76 -1.08 -8.35
N GLU A 184 23.93 -0.34 -7.26
CA GLU A 184 24.78 0.86 -7.22
C GLU A 184 26.09 0.64 -6.45
N SER A 185 26.23 -0.51 -5.79
CA SER A 185 27.39 -0.86 -4.98
C SER A 185 27.74 -2.35 -5.01
N ASP A 186 28.96 -2.68 -4.62
CA ASP A 186 29.41 -4.08 -4.47
C ASP A 186 28.61 -4.86 -3.42
N GLU A 187 28.15 -4.18 -2.37
CA GLU A 187 27.28 -4.76 -1.34
C GLU A 187 25.88 -5.03 -1.89
N ASP A 188 25.32 -4.11 -2.68
CA ASP A 188 24.05 -4.35 -3.38
C ASP A 188 24.18 -5.55 -4.32
N ARG A 189 25.28 -5.65 -5.08
CA ARG A 189 25.55 -6.80 -5.96
C ARG A 189 25.56 -8.12 -5.19
N LYS A 190 26.28 -8.21 -4.08
CA LYS A 190 26.34 -9.43 -3.25
C LYS A 190 24.96 -9.82 -2.72
N LYS A 191 24.18 -8.83 -2.25
CA LYS A 191 22.80 -9.06 -1.78
C LYS A 191 21.87 -9.54 -2.89
N THR A 192 21.96 -8.95 -4.08
CA THR A 192 21.15 -9.38 -5.23
C THR A 192 21.49 -10.80 -5.63
N VAL A 193 22.79 -11.15 -5.73
CA VAL A 193 23.22 -12.53 -6.03
C VAL A 193 22.72 -13.53 -4.98
N ALA A 194 22.86 -13.21 -3.68
CA ALA A 194 22.36 -14.07 -2.61
C ALA A 194 20.83 -14.25 -2.68
N THR A 195 20.11 -13.18 -3.05
CA THR A 195 18.65 -13.22 -3.24
C THR A 195 18.27 -14.10 -4.42
N ILE A 196 18.97 -13.98 -5.56
CA ILE A 196 18.77 -14.83 -6.74
C ILE A 196 18.96 -16.31 -6.38
N ASN A 197 20.05 -16.66 -5.68
CA ASN A 197 20.30 -18.04 -5.27
C ASN A 197 19.20 -18.57 -4.35
N THR A 198 18.78 -17.77 -3.36
CA THR A 198 17.68 -18.13 -2.45
C THR A 198 16.36 -18.35 -3.21
N LEU A 199 16.05 -17.49 -4.19
CA LEU A 199 14.85 -17.61 -5.01
C LEU A 199 14.91 -18.84 -5.92
N LEU A 200 16.07 -19.17 -6.48
CA LEU A 200 16.28 -20.38 -7.28
C LEU A 200 16.08 -21.65 -6.45
N GLU A 201 16.70 -21.73 -5.26
CA GLU A 201 16.50 -22.85 -4.33
C GLU A 201 15.04 -23.00 -3.90
N LYS A 202 14.34 -21.88 -3.71
CA LYS A 202 12.92 -21.89 -3.40
C LYS A 202 12.09 -22.37 -4.59
N ALA A 203 12.38 -21.91 -5.80
CA ALA A 203 11.70 -22.35 -7.02
C ALA A 203 11.85 -23.86 -7.24
N ASP A 204 13.07 -24.40 -7.08
CA ASP A 204 13.33 -25.84 -7.20
C ASP A 204 12.53 -26.65 -6.17
N ARG A 205 12.49 -26.21 -4.90
CA ARG A 205 11.68 -26.86 -3.85
C ARG A 205 10.19 -26.87 -4.18
N VAL A 206 9.64 -25.72 -4.57
CA VAL A 206 8.21 -25.57 -4.90
C VAL A 206 7.87 -26.39 -6.15
N TYR A 207 8.75 -26.40 -7.15
CA TYR A 207 8.59 -27.20 -8.36
C TYR A 207 8.59 -28.70 -8.04
N LYS A 208 9.55 -29.19 -7.23
CA LYS A 208 9.58 -30.59 -6.79
C LYS A 208 8.32 -30.99 -6.04
N GLN A 209 7.78 -30.11 -5.19
CA GLN A 209 6.52 -30.34 -4.50
C GLN A 209 5.34 -30.46 -5.48
N LEU A 210 5.25 -29.57 -6.48
CA LEU A 210 4.22 -29.64 -7.52
C LEU A 210 4.31 -30.93 -8.33
N ILE A 211 5.51 -31.33 -8.75
CA ILE A 211 5.74 -32.59 -9.47
C ILE A 211 5.40 -33.79 -8.59
N GLY A 212 5.75 -33.76 -7.30
CA GLY A 212 5.41 -34.83 -6.35
C GLY A 212 3.90 -34.99 -6.13
N ASN A 213 3.13 -33.89 -6.22
CA ASN A 213 1.67 -33.93 -6.07
C ASN A 213 0.95 -34.46 -7.32
N LYS A 214 1.56 -34.31 -8.51
CA LYS A 214 0.93 -34.66 -9.79
C LYS A 214 0.40 -36.11 -9.86
N PRO A 215 1.17 -37.17 -9.52
CA PRO A 215 0.68 -38.55 -9.59
C PRO A 215 -0.56 -38.80 -8.71
N THR A 216 -0.61 -38.16 -7.54
CA THR A 216 -1.74 -38.31 -6.62
C THR A 216 -3.01 -37.66 -7.19
N LEU A 217 -2.88 -36.49 -7.83
CA LEU A 217 -3.99 -35.83 -8.50
C LEU A 217 -4.48 -36.64 -9.72
N GLU A 218 -3.57 -37.18 -10.53
CA GLU A 218 -3.89 -38.04 -11.67
C GLU A 218 -4.64 -39.31 -11.22
N LEU A 219 -4.20 -39.95 -10.14
CA LEU A 219 -4.90 -41.11 -9.56
C LEU A 219 -6.32 -40.76 -9.08
N LEU A 220 -6.49 -39.61 -8.42
CA LEU A 220 -7.81 -39.17 -7.97
C LEU A 220 -8.73 -38.85 -9.15
N LEU A 221 -8.20 -38.25 -10.23
CA LEU A 221 -8.94 -38.01 -11.46
C LEU A 221 -9.38 -39.32 -12.14
N LEU A 222 -8.50 -40.32 -12.20
CA LEU A 222 -8.82 -41.65 -12.72
C LEU A 222 -9.98 -42.29 -11.93
N LYS A 223 -9.91 -42.29 -10.59
CA LYS A 223 -10.98 -42.81 -9.73
C LYS A 223 -12.32 -42.09 -9.95
N ILE A 224 -12.29 -40.79 -10.22
CA ILE A 224 -13.50 -40.01 -10.54
C ILE A 224 -14.05 -40.41 -11.92
N SER A 225 -13.18 -40.65 -12.91
CA SER A 225 -13.60 -41.10 -14.24
C SER A 225 -14.19 -42.51 -14.23
N GLU A 226 -13.59 -43.44 -13.49
CA GLU A 226 -14.10 -44.81 -13.33
C GLU A 226 -15.47 -44.81 -12.64
N HIS A 227 -15.63 -44.02 -11.56
CA HIS A 227 -16.91 -43.87 -10.86
C HIS A 227 -17.99 -43.16 -11.70
N ARG A 228 -17.61 -42.41 -12.75
CA ARG A 228 -18.56 -41.87 -13.74
C ARG A 228 -19.01 -42.93 -14.74
N LEU A 229 -18.12 -43.81 -15.16
CA LEU A 229 -18.42 -44.89 -16.10
C LEU A 229 -19.33 -45.95 -15.46
N ASP A 230 -19.08 -46.28 -14.19
CA ASP A 230 -19.87 -47.27 -13.44
C ASP A 230 -21.33 -46.80 -13.21
N ARG A 231 -21.54 -45.49 -13.04
CA ARG A 231 -22.89 -44.89 -13.00
C ARG A 231 -23.59 -44.81 -14.36
N GLY A 232 -22.85 -44.91 -15.46
CA GLY A 232 -23.40 -44.88 -16.82
C GLY A 232 -23.82 -46.25 -17.36
N MET A 233 -23.39 -47.35 -16.72
CA MET A 233 -23.73 -48.72 -17.14
C MET A 233 -24.98 -49.29 -16.44
N ASP A 234 -25.53 -48.60 -15.43
CA ASP A 234 -26.73 -49.03 -14.68
C ASP A 234 -28.04 -48.37 -15.17
N GLU A 235 -28.03 -47.66 -16.30
CA GLU A 235 -29.22 -47.00 -16.87
C GLU A 235 -30.03 -47.95 -17.79
N GLY A 236 -30.18 -49.22 -17.37
CA GLY A 236 -30.75 -50.30 -18.19
C GLY A 236 -31.93 -51.07 -17.60
N ILE A 237 -32.46 -50.74 -16.41
CA ILE A 237 -33.58 -51.46 -15.80
C ILE A 237 -34.49 -50.50 -15.00
N PRO A 238 -35.78 -50.32 -15.33
CA PRO A 238 -36.72 -49.72 -14.41
C PRO A 238 -37.20 -50.79 -13.42
N PRO A 239 -37.21 -50.52 -12.10
CA PRO A 239 -38.52 -50.41 -11.47
C PRO A 239 -38.61 -49.42 -10.29
N ASN A 240 -39.72 -48.69 -10.31
CA ASN A 240 -40.63 -48.41 -9.19
C ASN A 240 -40.11 -47.83 -7.85
N ASN A 241 -40.60 -46.63 -7.55
CA ASN A 241 -40.97 -46.07 -6.23
C ASN A 241 -40.26 -46.63 -4.97
N SER A 242 -39.31 -45.86 -4.44
CA SER A 242 -39.20 -45.68 -2.98
C SER A 242 -38.57 -44.33 -2.65
N ALA A 243 -39.26 -43.59 -1.77
CA ALA A 243 -38.81 -42.33 -1.22
C ALA A 243 -37.65 -42.58 -0.24
N GLY A 244 -36.49 -41.98 -0.51
CA GLY A 244 -35.34 -41.96 0.37
C GLY A 244 -34.48 -40.75 0.04
N GLY A 245 -34.38 -39.81 0.98
CA GLY A 245 -33.71 -38.52 0.78
C GLY A 245 -32.30 -38.69 0.21
N SER A 246 -32.10 -38.25 -1.04
CA SER A 246 -30.78 -38.18 -1.66
C SER A 246 -29.97 -37.11 -0.95
N SER A 247 -29.24 -37.50 0.10
CA SER A 247 -28.16 -36.68 0.62
C SER A 247 -27.19 -36.39 -0.52
N THR A 248 -27.04 -35.11 -0.87
CA THR A 248 -26.05 -34.61 -1.82
C THR A 248 -24.64 -34.77 -1.23
N GLN A 249 -24.20 -36.01 -1.01
CA GLN A 249 -22.85 -36.31 -0.56
C GLN A 249 -21.93 -36.29 -1.78
N VAL A 250 -21.09 -35.25 -1.84
CA VAL A 250 -20.04 -35.13 -2.84
C VAL A 250 -19.13 -36.36 -2.75
N ASN A 251 -18.85 -37.00 -3.89
CA ASN A 251 -17.98 -38.18 -3.97
C ASN A 251 -16.65 -37.92 -3.25
N ARG A 252 -16.20 -38.88 -2.44
CA ARG A 252 -15.02 -38.73 -1.58
C ARG A 252 -13.73 -38.44 -2.36
N ALA A 253 -13.58 -38.98 -3.57
CA ALA A 253 -12.44 -38.69 -4.45
C ALA A 253 -12.48 -37.24 -4.95
N ILE A 254 -13.67 -36.69 -5.24
CA ILE A 254 -13.85 -35.28 -5.60
C ILE A 254 -13.48 -34.37 -4.43
N GLN A 255 -13.91 -34.70 -3.21
CA GLN A 255 -13.54 -33.94 -2.01
C GLN A 255 -12.03 -33.95 -1.76
N LEU A 256 -11.38 -35.11 -1.87
CA LEU A 256 -9.93 -35.26 -1.69
C LEU A 256 -9.13 -34.54 -2.78
N LEU A 257 -9.61 -34.59 -4.03
CA LEU A 257 -8.99 -33.85 -5.15
C LEU A 257 -9.06 -32.34 -4.90
N ALA A 258 -10.23 -31.82 -4.52
CA ALA A 258 -10.43 -30.41 -4.23
C ALA A 258 -9.55 -29.97 -3.05
N GLN A 259 -9.45 -30.77 -1.98
CA GLN A 259 -8.61 -30.47 -0.83
C GLN A 259 -7.13 -30.41 -1.20
N ARG A 260 -6.61 -31.39 -1.95
CA ARG A 260 -5.20 -31.44 -2.37
C ARG A 260 -4.85 -30.35 -3.37
N TYR A 261 -5.71 -30.10 -4.34
CA TYR A 261 -5.46 -29.07 -5.35
C TYR A 261 -5.54 -27.66 -4.75
N CYS A 262 -6.62 -27.33 -4.03
CA CYS A 262 -6.83 -26.00 -3.46
C CYS A 262 -5.95 -25.72 -2.24
N GLY A 263 -5.59 -26.75 -1.46
CA GLY A 263 -4.78 -26.60 -0.25
C GLY A 263 -3.27 -26.55 -0.50
N GLU A 264 -2.78 -27.33 -1.46
CA GLU A 264 -1.33 -27.52 -1.64
C GLU A 264 -0.87 -27.03 -3.02
N CYS A 265 -1.50 -27.50 -4.10
CA CYS A 265 -0.98 -27.26 -5.45
C CYS A 265 -1.20 -25.83 -5.97
N LYS A 266 -2.36 -25.25 -5.69
CA LYS A 266 -2.69 -23.88 -6.12
C LYS A 266 -1.73 -22.86 -5.50
N GLY A 267 -1.49 -22.96 -4.20
CA GLY A 267 -0.56 -22.09 -3.49
C GLY A 267 0.87 -22.21 -4.01
N SER A 268 1.37 -23.44 -4.15
CA SER A 268 2.69 -23.71 -4.73
C SER A 268 2.82 -23.17 -6.16
N PHE A 269 1.79 -23.31 -7.00
CA PHE A 269 1.81 -22.77 -8.36
C PHE A 269 1.83 -21.24 -8.40
N GLU A 270 1.01 -20.58 -7.58
CA GLU A 270 1.00 -19.12 -7.47
C GLU A 270 2.34 -18.58 -6.94
N GLU A 271 2.97 -19.29 -6.00
CA GLU A 271 4.28 -18.94 -5.47
C GLU A 271 5.39 -19.10 -6.51
N LEU A 272 5.41 -20.23 -7.23
CA LEU A 272 6.37 -20.45 -8.32
C LEU A 272 6.21 -19.41 -9.43
N SER A 273 4.95 -19.07 -9.79
CA SER A 273 4.65 -18.05 -10.79
C SER A 273 5.22 -16.68 -10.40
N LYS A 274 5.14 -16.30 -9.12
CA LYS A 274 5.74 -15.06 -8.61
C LYS A 274 7.27 -15.07 -8.72
N ILE A 275 7.91 -16.19 -8.43
CA ILE A 275 9.38 -16.31 -8.53
C ILE A 275 9.84 -16.21 -9.99
N ILE A 276 9.15 -16.90 -10.91
CA ILE A 276 9.46 -16.86 -12.35
C ILE A 276 9.24 -15.46 -12.93
N GLN A 277 8.18 -14.76 -12.51
CA GLN A 277 7.92 -13.39 -12.94
C GLN A 277 9.03 -12.41 -12.53
N VAL A 278 9.78 -12.67 -11.46
CA VAL A 278 10.94 -11.85 -11.09
C VAL A 278 12.10 -12.08 -12.08
N GLN A 279 12.33 -13.32 -12.52
CA GLN A 279 13.45 -13.65 -13.41
C GLN A 279 13.28 -13.16 -14.85
N HIS A 280 12.05 -13.04 -15.34
CA HIS A 280 11.80 -12.63 -16.72
C HIS A 280 12.16 -11.16 -17.03
N TRP A 281 12.47 -10.35 -16.01
CA TRP A 281 12.91 -8.96 -16.15
C TRP A 281 14.42 -8.75 -15.97
N ASP A 282 15.17 -9.81 -15.61
CA ASP A 282 16.63 -9.77 -15.43
C ASP A 282 17.41 -10.19 -16.71
N ASN A 283 16.71 -10.53 -17.79
CA ASN A 283 17.25 -10.79 -19.14
C ASN A 283 16.72 -9.75 -20.13
#